data_AF-A0ABD6AAY8-F1
#
_entry.id   AF-A0ABD6AAY8-F1
#
_cell.length_a   1.000
_cell.length_b   1.000
_cell.length_c   1.000
_cell.angle_alpha   90.00
_cell.angle_beta   90.00
_cell.angle_gamma   90.00
#
_symmetry.space_group_name_H-M   'P 1'
#
loop_
_entity.id
_entity.type
_entity.pdbx_description
1 polymer ?
#
loop_
_entity_poly.entity_id
_entity_poly.type
_entity_poly.pdbx_seq_one_letter_code
_entity_poly.pdbx_strand_id
1 'polypeptide(L)' 'MFGKLGRTGFAGLLLLVGGLAVLALENLLIAGGVALVLVGLLLVAKGLVGTMLSAFGMEGMF' A
#
# COMPACT_ATOMS: atom_id res chain seq x y z
N MET A 1 2.56 9.67 8.98
CA MET A 1 3.77 9.44 8.14
C MET A 1 3.70 10.11 6.76
N PHE A 2 2.64 10.85 6.42
CA PHE A 2 2.45 11.48 5.10
C PHE A 2 3.60 12.40 4.64
N GLY A 3 4.40 12.93 5.57
CA GLY A 3 5.61 13.71 5.23
C GLY A 3 6.77 12.89 4.64
N LYS A 4 6.81 11.56 4.82
CA LYS A 4 7.85 10.66 4.27
C LYS A 4 7.48 10.04 2.92
N LEU A 5 6.25 10.24 2.45
CA LEU A 5 5.71 9.57 1.26
C LEU A 5 6.22 10.19 -0.06
N GLY A 6 6.81 11.40 0.01
CA GLY A 6 7.23 12.17 -1.16
C GLY A 6 6.03 12.61 -2.02
N ARG A 7 6.27 13.47 -3.03
CA ARG A 7 5.19 13.90 -3.94
C ARG A 7 4.60 12.73 -4.73
N THR A 8 5.44 11.78 -5.11
CA THR A 8 5.05 10.61 -5.92
C THR A 8 4.19 9.64 -5.11
N GLY A 9 4.57 9.31 -3.87
CA GLY A 9 3.76 8.41 -3.05
C GLY A 9 2.45 9.06 -2.58
N PHE A 10 2.42 10.37 -2.36
CA PHE A 10 1.17 11.08 -2.11
C PHE A 10 0.23 11.03 -3.33
N ALA A 11 0.74 11.29 -4.54
CA ALA A 11 -0.04 11.15 -5.77
C ALA A 11 -0.54 9.70 -5.98
N GLY A 12 0.30 8.70 -5.69
CA GLY A 12 -0.09 7.30 -5.73
C GLY A 12 -1.19 6.96 -4.73
N LEU A 13 -1.14 7.50 -3.51
CA LEU A 13 -2.18 7.31 -2.52
C LEU A 13 -3.52 7.92 -2.97
N LEU A 14 -3.48 9.12 -3.56
CA LEU A 14 -4.68 9.75 -4.11
C LEU A 14 -5.29 8.92 -5.24
N LEU A 15 -4.47 8.37 -6.14
CA LEU A 15 -4.93 7.46 -7.20
C LEU A 15 -5.53 6.17 -6.64
N LEU A 16 -4.91 5.60 -5.60
CA LEU A 16 -5.42 4.39 -4.94
C LEU A 16 -6.80 4.64 -4.32
N VAL A 17 -6.92 5.71 -3.54
CA VAL A 17 -8.20 6.08 -2.90
C VAL A 17 -9.25 6.45 -3.95
N GLY A 18 -8.86 7.18 -5.00
CA GLY A 18 -9.74 7.52 -6.12
C GLY A 18 -10.23 6.28 -6.88
N GLY A 19 -9.35 5.33 -7.17
CA GLY A 19 -9.71 4.07 -7.82
C GLY A 19 -10.68 3.24 -6.97
N LEU A 20 -10.44 3.12 -5.66
CA LEU A 20 -11.37 2.45 -4.74
C LEU A 20 -12.71 3.18 -4.65
N ALA A 21 -12.73 4.52 -4.66
CA ALA A 21 -13.95 5.29 -4.67
C ALA A 21 -14.78 5.06 -5.93
N VAL A 22 -14.13 5.00 -7.11
CA VAL A 22 -14.80 4.66 -8.37
C VAL A 22 -15.39 3.25 -8.32
N LEU A 23 -14.62 2.26 -7.83
CA LEU A 23 -15.14 0.90 -7.66
C LEU A 23 -16.32 0.84 -6.69
N ALA A 24 -16.30 1.67 -5.64
CA ALA A 24 -17.36 1.72 -4.64
C ALA A 24 -18.67 2.32 -5.19
N LEU A 25 -18.61 3.16 -6.23
CA LEU A 25 -19.80 3.67 -6.92
C LEU A 25 -20.54 2.55 -7.67
N GLU A 26 -19.80 1.59 -8.21
CA GLU A 26 -20.38 0.45 -8.95
C GLU A 26 -20.78 -0.69 -8.01
N ASN A 27 -19.88 -1.13 -7.13
CA ASN A 27 -20.15 -2.24 -6.22
C ASN A 27 -19.23 -2.23 -4.99
N LEU A 28 -19.84 -2.09 -3.81
CA LEU A 28 -19.13 -2.07 -2.53
C LEU A 28 -18.40 -3.39 -2.21
N LEU A 29 -18.94 -4.54 -2.63
CA LEU A 29 -18.28 -5.84 -2.43
C LEU A 29 -17.01 -5.94 -3.28
N ILE A 30 -17.05 -5.47 -4.53
CA ILE A 30 -15.87 -5.47 -5.42
C ILE A 30 -14.81 -4.53 -4.86
N ALA A 31 -15.19 -3.31 -4.48
CA ALA A 31 -14.27 -2.34 -3.88
C ALA A 31 -13.62 -2.89 -2.60
N GLY A 32 -14.42 -3.54 -1.73
CA GLY A 32 -13.92 -4.20 -0.52
C GLY A 32 -12.95 -5.34 -0.82
N GLY A 33 -13.26 -6.20 -1.80
CA GLY A 33 -12.38 -7.27 -2.23
C GLY A 33 -11.05 -6.76 -2.78
N VAL A 34 -11.07 -5.73 -3.63
CA VAL A 34 -9.86 -5.09 -4.17
C VAL A 34 -9.05 -4.42 -3.07
N ALA A 35 -9.72 -3.73 -2.13
CA ALA A 35 -9.04 -3.12 -0.98
C ALA A 35 -8.29 -4.16 -0.14
N LEU A 36 -8.90 -5.32 0.12
CA LEU A 36 -8.25 -6.44 0.82
C LEU A 36 -7.02 -6.97 0.06
N VAL A 37 -7.12 -7.12 -1.27
CA VAL A 37 -5.99 -7.53 -2.11
C VAL A 37 -4.83 -6.53 -2.00
N LEU A 38 -5.12 -5.22 -2.06
CA LEU A 38 -4.10 -4.17 -1.94
C LEU A 38 -3.43 -4.19 -0.56
N VAL A 39 -4.19 -4.37 0.51
CA VAL A 39 -3.64 -4.52 1.86
C VAL A 39 -2.74 -5.75 1.97
N GLY A 40 -3.19 -6.89 1.45
CA GLY A 40 -2.39 -8.12 1.41
C GLY A 40 -1.07 -7.92 0.64
N LEU A 41 -1.12 -7.25 -0.51
CA LEU A 41 0.07 -6.93 -1.29
C LEU A 41 1.05 -6.03 -0.52
N LEU A 42 0.55 -5.02 0.19
CA LEU A 42 1.38 -4.15 1.02
C LEU A 42 2.03 -4.90 2.18
N LEU A 43 1.32 -5.84 2.81
CA LEU A 43 1.87 -6.68 3.86
C LEU A 43 2.98 -7.60 3.31
N VAL A 44 2.76 -8.23 2.15
CA VAL A 44 3.78 -9.05 1.48
C VAL A 44 5.00 -8.20 1.12
N ALA A 45 4.80 -7.04 0.48
CA ALA A 45 5.89 -6.14 0.13
C ALA A 45 6.67 -5.68 1.38
N LYS A 46 5.98 -5.31 2.47
CA LYS A 46 6.63 -4.94 3.73
C LYS A 46 7.47 -6.10 4.29
N GLY A 47 6.93 -7.33 4.26
CA GLY A 47 7.66 -8.52 4.69
C GLY A 47 8.92 -8.75 3.85
N LEU A 48 8.79 -8.70 2.52
CA LEU A 48 9.91 -8.86 1.59
C LEU A 48 10.99 -7.81 1.83
N VAL A 49 10.62 -6.52 1.83
CA VAL A 49 11.58 -5.43 2.06
C VAL A 49 12.23 -5.56 3.44
N GLY A 50 11.46 -5.91 4.48
CA GLY A 50 11.99 -6.18 5.82
C GLY A 50 13.04 -7.29 5.83
N THR A 51 12.77 -8.42 5.17
CA THR A 51 13.74 -9.53 5.06
C THR A 51 14.98 -9.14 4.27
N MET A 52 14.84 -8.36 3.19
CA MET A 52 15.97 -7.85 2.40
C MET A 52 16.84 -6.88 3.21
N LEU A 53 16.23 -5.96 3.97
CA LEU A 53 16.99 -5.04 4.82
C LEU A 53 17.70 -5.77 5.97
N SER A 54 17.05 -6.77 6.57
CA SER A 54 17.69 -7.62 7.59
C SER A 54 18.89 -8.37 7.02
N ALA A 55 18.80 -8.89 5.79
CA ALA A 55 19.94 -9.52 5.11
C ALA A 55 21.12 -8.55 4.88
N PHE A 56 20.86 -7.24 4.84
CA PHE A 56 21.89 -6.20 4.76
C PHE A 56 22.33 -5.64 6.12
N GLY A 57 21.93 -6.26 7.24
CA GLY A 57 22.27 -5.80 8.59
C GLY A 57 21.55 -4.50 9.01
N MET A 58 20.52 -4.10 8.26
CA MET A 58 19.70 -2.90 8.53
C MET A 58 18.41 -3.26 9.29
N GLU A 59 18.54 -4.13 10.29
CA GLU A 59 17.43 -4.59 11.12
C GLU A 59 16.87 -3.43 11.95
N GLY A 60 15.56 -3.18 11.89
CA GLY A 60 14.88 -2.16 12.69
C GLY A 60 14.78 -0.75 12.08
N MET A 61 15.11 -0.56 10.78
CA MET A 61 14.95 0.75 10.12
C MET A 61 13.51 1.10 9.65
N PHE A 62 12.50 0.31 10.04
CA PHE A 62 11.08 0.53 9.70
C PHE A 62 10.16 0.56 10.93
#